data_AF-A0A545VGW4-F1
#
_entry.id   AF-A0A545VGW4-F1
#
_cell.length_a   1.000
_cell.length_b   1.000
_cell.length_c   1.000
_cell.angle_alpha   90.00
_cell.angle_beta   90.00
_cell.angle_gamma   90.00
#
_symmetry.space_group_name_H-M   'P 1'
#
loop_
_entity.id
_entity.type
_entity.pdbx_description
1 polymer ?
#
loop_
_entity_poly.entity_id
_entity_poly.type
_entity_poly.pdbx_seq_one_letter_code
_entity_poly.pdbx_strand_id
1 'polypeptide(L)'
;MSHWLGDLPKRFGSNKALDAAIQGVIASFPCLYSKTVTQRALSAYDEALRYVRLSLQDARTNVDTECMSALFLLHVMHDWIGKRQDADGIFELGISYALRSAKRGTALSEFERAVRRTISICIILESFHRRDINLEQLIGTLLITEGPRPYTRADGKAYSSLTIASLVKLPTLFQEPKRHLEHIKQDYKILRLEVPLLRKQLIELREYAASQVAMGQLPPPALNRLISSVRAGYALALSIQINFGSVIQYYEPDLDFQTELDGLCGQALELAALVEDCRPIGSGVARLPMVAAWQTTVDPVQKALLEETMEVLRRDAPESQDWPSFIPNIIYSHRA
;
A
#
# COMPACT_ATOMS: atom_id res chain seq x y z
N MET A 1 1.77 -3.11 -7.10
CA MET A 1 3.19 -3.40 -6.76
C MET A 1 4.04 -3.34 -8.02
N SER A 2 5.26 -2.85 -7.88
CA SER A 2 5.92 -2.01 -8.86
C SER A 2 6.81 -2.76 -9.86
N HIS A 3 6.68 -2.42 -11.15
CA HIS A 3 7.41 -3.00 -12.28
C HIS A 3 8.95 -3.06 -12.09
N TRP A 4 9.50 -2.14 -11.30
CA TRP A 4 10.94 -2.00 -11.05
C TRP A 4 11.56 -3.14 -10.23
N LEU A 5 10.79 -3.93 -9.48
CA LEU A 5 11.34 -5.06 -8.71
C LEU A 5 12.02 -6.10 -9.62
N GLY A 6 11.56 -6.24 -10.87
CA GLY A 6 12.20 -7.11 -11.86
C GLY A 6 13.59 -6.64 -12.31
N ASP A 7 13.95 -5.39 -12.06
CA ASP A 7 15.26 -4.83 -12.40
C ASP A 7 16.27 -4.97 -11.25
N LEU A 8 15.84 -5.39 -10.06
CA LEU A 8 16.71 -5.56 -8.89
C LEU A 8 17.86 -6.55 -9.11
N PRO A 9 17.65 -7.73 -9.73
CA PRO A 9 18.75 -8.69 -9.92
C PRO A 9 19.93 -8.12 -10.73
N LYS A 10 19.65 -7.22 -11.69
CA LYS A 10 20.68 -6.57 -12.51
C LYS A 10 21.51 -5.54 -11.73
N ARG A 11 21.05 -5.15 -10.54
CA ARG A 11 21.69 -4.16 -9.67
C ARG A 11 22.41 -4.80 -8.48
N PHE A 12 22.39 -6.12 -8.37
CA PHE A 12 23.14 -6.83 -7.33
C PHE A 12 24.64 -6.53 -7.46
N GLY A 13 25.31 -6.22 -6.35
CA GLY A 13 26.71 -5.83 -6.29
C GLY A 13 26.97 -4.33 -6.45
N SER A 14 25.95 -3.52 -6.74
CA SER A 14 26.11 -2.06 -6.94
C SER A 14 26.14 -1.28 -5.62
N ASN A 15 25.47 -1.78 -4.57
CA ASN A 15 25.31 -1.08 -3.31
C ASN A 15 25.12 -2.09 -2.17
N LYS A 16 25.92 -1.95 -1.10
CA LYS A 16 25.91 -2.88 0.04
C LYS A 16 24.56 -2.93 0.76
N ALA A 17 23.84 -1.81 0.86
CA ALA A 17 22.54 -1.77 1.50
C ALA A 17 21.50 -2.53 0.67
N LEU A 18 21.53 -2.36 -0.66
CA LEU A 18 20.65 -3.11 -1.56
C LEU A 18 20.95 -4.62 -1.53
N ASP A 19 22.23 -5.00 -1.57
CA ASP A 19 22.63 -6.40 -1.53
C ASP A 19 22.19 -7.07 -0.24
N ALA A 20 22.41 -6.42 0.91
CA ALA A 20 21.97 -6.90 2.21
C ALA A 20 20.44 -7.02 2.26
N ALA A 21 19.70 -6.04 1.74
CA ALA A 21 18.24 -6.09 1.71
C ALA A 21 17.70 -7.22 0.81
N ILE A 22 18.33 -7.48 -0.36
CA ILE A 22 17.98 -8.61 -1.21
C ILE A 22 18.22 -9.94 -0.48
N GLN A 23 19.37 -10.08 0.20
CA GLN A 23 19.66 -11.28 1.01
C GLN A 23 18.67 -11.46 2.15
N GLY A 24 18.28 -10.37 2.81
CA GLY A 24 17.23 -10.38 3.83
C GLY A 24 15.90 -10.86 3.28
N VAL A 25 15.48 -10.41 2.10
CA VAL A 25 14.24 -10.86 1.45
C VAL A 25 14.31 -12.35 1.16
N ILE A 26 15.43 -12.83 0.61
CA ILE A 26 15.66 -14.26 0.34
C ILE A 26 15.60 -15.08 1.63
N ALA A 27 16.18 -14.60 2.73
CA ALA A 27 16.16 -15.27 4.02
C ALA A 27 14.79 -15.25 4.71
N SER A 28 14.01 -14.19 4.50
CA SER A 28 12.71 -13.98 5.13
C SER A 28 11.57 -14.66 4.38
N PHE A 29 11.68 -14.81 3.06
CA PHE A 29 10.62 -15.35 2.21
C PHE A 29 10.11 -16.74 2.64
N PRO A 30 10.95 -17.73 3.01
CA PRO A 30 10.47 -19.02 3.49
C PRO A 30 9.67 -18.93 4.79
N CYS A 31 9.91 -17.89 5.62
CA CYS A 31 9.22 -17.69 6.89
C CYS A 31 7.72 -17.43 6.71
N LEU A 32 7.30 -16.88 5.57
CA LEU A 32 5.89 -16.65 5.25
C LEU A 32 5.11 -17.96 5.10
N TYR A 33 5.72 -18.95 4.46
CA TYR A 33 5.08 -20.25 4.22
C TYR A 33 5.21 -21.17 5.43
N SER A 34 6.36 -21.15 6.11
CA SER A 34 6.57 -21.94 7.33
C SER A 34 5.89 -21.35 8.56
N LYS A 35 5.44 -20.09 8.49
CA LYS A 35 4.87 -19.31 9.60
C LYS A 35 5.79 -19.25 10.81
N THR A 36 7.08 -19.39 10.59
CA THR A 36 8.11 -19.49 11.63
C THR A 36 9.27 -18.57 11.26
N VAL A 37 9.51 -17.55 12.09
CA VAL A 37 10.66 -16.66 11.92
C VAL A 37 11.94 -17.38 12.33
N THR A 38 12.95 -17.31 11.47
CA THR A 38 14.25 -17.96 11.71
C THR A 38 15.30 -16.97 12.17
N GLN A 39 16.29 -17.43 12.96
CA GLN A 39 17.43 -16.61 13.35
C GLN A 39 18.19 -16.06 12.12
N ARG A 40 18.27 -16.85 11.04
CA ARG A 40 18.88 -16.41 9.78
C ARG A 40 18.14 -15.21 9.18
N ALA A 41 16.82 -15.22 9.19
CA ALA A 41 16.00 -14.14 8.67
C ALA A 41 16.16 -12.86 9.51
N LEU A 42 16.14 -12.99 10.84
CA LEU A 42 16.38 -11.87 11.76
C LEU A 42 17.77 -11.24 11.57
N SER A 43 18.83 -12.06 11.55
CA SER A 43 20.20 -11.56 11.35
C SER A 43 20.36 -10.82 10.02
N ALA A 44 19.72 -11.32 8.95
CA ALA A 44 19.79 -10.68 7.63
C ALA A 44 18.97 -9.37 7.58
N TYR A 45 17.83 -9.31 8.27
CA TYR A 45 17.05 -8.09 8.45
C TYR A 45 17.84 -7.02 9.22
N ASP A 46 18.45 -7.38 10.35
CA ASP A 46 19.27 -6.48 11.16
C ASP A 46 20.48 -5.95 10.37
N GLU A 47 21.11 -6.82 9.59
CA GLU A 47 22.22 -6.43 8.72
C GLU A 47 21.78 -5.43 7.64
N ALA A 48 20.65 -5.69 6.97
CA ALA A 48 20.09 -4.77 5.99
C ALA A 48 19.74 -3.41 6.62
N LEU A 49 19.10 -3.41 7.79
CA LEU A 49 18.75 -2.20 8.53
C LEU A 49 19.99 -1.40 8.93
N ARG A 50 21.05 -2.08 9.38
CA ARG A 50 22.34 -1.46 9.69
C ARG A 50 22.95 -0.77 8.47
N TYR A 51 23.00 -1.43 7.32
CA TYR A 51 23.58 -0.82 6.11
C TYR A 51 22.77 0.37 5.61
N VAL A 52 21.44 0.29 5.64
CA VAL A 52 20.59 1.44 5.27
C VAL A 52 20.80 2.63 6.21
N ARG A 53 20.91 2.40 7.51
CA ARG A 53 21.24 3.47 8.48
C ARG A 53 22.59 4.11 8.18
N LEU A 54 23.62 3.30 7.87
CA LEU A 54 24.94 3.80 7.50
C LEU A 54 24.90 4.64 6.20
N SER A 55 24.20 4.17 5.17
CA SER A 55 24.02 4.91 3.91
C SER A 55 23.31 6.26 4.07
N LEU A 56 22.46 6.39 5.09
CA LEU A 56 21.76 7.64 5.40
C LEU A 56 22.58 8.61 6.27
N GLN A 57 23.52 8.09 7.05
CA GLN A 57 24.43 8.90 7.87
C GLN A 57 25.59 9.49 7.06
N ASP A 58 26.05 8.79 6.02
CA ASP A 58 27.13 9.26 5.19
C ASP A 58 26.67 10.40 4.26
N ALA A 59 27.10 11.62 4.58
CA ALA A 59 26.82 12.83 3.81
C ALA A 59 27.47 12.82 2.40
N ARG A 60 28.42 11.91 2.15
CA ARG A 60 29.14 11.76 0.88
C ARG A 60 28.51 10.71 -0.02
N THR A 61 27.85 9.68 0.52
CA THR A 61 27.02 8.80 -0.32
C THR A 61 25.84 9.59 -0.80
N ASN A 62 25.85 9.87 -2.10
CA ASN A 62 24.66 10.26 -2.83
C ASN A 62 23.52 9.36 -2.38
N VAL A 63 22.47 9.96 -1.86
CA VAL A 63 21.12 9.41 -1.67
C VAL A 63 20.73 8.80 -3.02
N ASP A 64 21.10 7.52 -3.22
CA ASP A 64 21.04 6.78 -4.48
C ASP A 64 19.83 5.85 -4.52
N THR A 65 19.40 5.52 -5.72
CA THR A 65 18.15 4.80 -5.92
C THR A 65 18.23 3.37 -5.39
N GLU A 66 19.43 2.82 -5.32
CA GLU A 66 19.74 1.55 -4.68
C GLU A 66 19.42 1.56 -3.18
N CYS A 67 19.78 2.63 -2.46
CA CYS A 67 19.41 2.78 -1.05
C CYS A 67 17.89 2.93 -0.87
N MET A 68 17.18 3.57 -1.80
CA MET A 68 15.71 3.59 -1.79
C MET A 68 15.11 2.20 -1.97
N SER A 69 15.62 1.46 -2.95
CA SER A 69 15.20 0.08 -3.17
C SER A 69 15.42 -0.76 -1.91
N ALA A 70 16.57 -0.60 -1.24
CA ALA A 70 16.86 -1.25 0.03
C ALA A 70 15.85 -0.89 1.14
N LEU A 71 15.49 0.40 1.27
CA LEU A 71 14.46 0.88 2.20
C LEU A 71 13.09 0.23 1.94
N PHE A 72 12.67 0.15 0.68
CA PHE A 72 11.42 -0.52 0.33
C PHE A 72 11.45 -2.02 0.68
N LEU A 73 12.55 -2.70 0.37
CA LEU A 73 12.70 -4.12 0.72
C LEU A 73 12.73 -4.34 2.25
N LEU A 74 13.32 -3.41 3.01
CA LEU A 74 13.24 -3.42 4.48
C LEU A 74 11.81 -3.34 4.99
N HIS A 75 11.00 -2.45 4.42
CA HIS A 75 9.59 -2.35 4.76
C HIS A 75 8.84 -3.65 4.46
N VAL A 76 9.10 -4.27 3.29
CA VAL A 76 8.52 -5.57 2.92
C VAL A 76 8.93 -6.69 3.89
N MET A 77 10.22 -6.76 4.27
CA MET A 77 10.69 -7.74 5.26
C MET A 77 10.08 -7.51 6.63
N HIS A 78 9.98 -6.24 7.04
CA HIS A 78 9.35 -5.87 8.31
C HIS A 78 7.90 -6.37 8.36
N ASP A 79 7.15 -6.23 7.27
CA ASP A 79 5.78 -6.77 7.15
C ASP A 79 5.71 -8.30 7.23
N TRP A 80 6.81 -9.02 7.08
CA TRP A 80 6.83 -10.49 7.10
C TRP A 80 7.32 -11.06 8.43
N ILE A 81 8.36 -10.45 9.00
CA ILE A 81 9.12 -11.00 10.13
C ILE A 81 9.41 -9.98 11.23
N GLY A 82 9.05 -8.72 11.03
CA GLY A 82 9.35 -7.64 11.97
C GLY A 82 8.35 -7.60 13.13
N LYS A 83 8.83 -7.25 14.33
CA LYS A 83 7.98 -6.92 15.48
C LYS A 83 7.72 -5.43 15.52
N ARG A 84 6.58 -5.01 16.09
CA ARG A 84 6.15 -3.60 16.15
C ARG A 84 7.21 -2.63 16.71
N GLN A 85 8.00 -3.06 17.70
CA GLN A 85 9.05 -2.23 18.32
C GLN A 85 10.28 -2.04 17.42
N ASP A 86 10.44 -2.87 16.38
CA ASP A 86 11.57 -2.82 15.44
C ASP A 86 11.28 -1.97 14.19
N ALA A 87 10.04 -1.48 14.05
CA ALA A 87 9.58 -0.63 12.94
C ALA A 87 10.01 0.84 13.11
N ASP A 88 10.18 1.25 14.37
CA ASP A 88 10.50 2.61 14.76
C ASP A 88 11.81 3.06 14.09
N GLY A 89 11.71 4.02 13.18
CA GLY A 89 12.83 4.54 12.42
C GLY A 89 12.81 4.22 10.93
N ILE A 90 12.22 3.12 10.45
CA ILE A 90 12.29 2.78 9.00
C ILE A 90 11.57 3.83 8.15
N PHE A 91 10.41 4.28 8.60
CA PHE A 91 9.63 5.31 7.93
C PHE A 91 10.30 6.69 8.04
N GLU A 92 10.90 7.02 9.18
CA GLU A 92 11.68 8.24 9.38
C GLU A 92 12.89 8.29 8.46
N LEU A 93 13.55 7.16 8.24
CA LEU A 93 14.63 7.00 7.27
C LEU A 93 14.11 7.23 5.84
N GLY A 94 12.93 6.69 5.50
CA GLY A 94 12.24 6.94 4.22
C GLY A 94 11.88 8.42 3.99
N ILE A 95 11.35 9.11 5.00
CA ILE A 95 11.01 10.54 4.96
C ILE A 95 12.26 11.40 4.83
N SER A 96 13.28 11.13 5.66
CA SER A 96 14.58 11.81 5.61
C SER A 96 15.22 11.67 4.24
N TYR A 97 15.11 10.48 3.64
CA TYR A 97 15.57 10.21 2.29
C TYR A 97 14.79 11.05 1.27
N ALA A 98 13.45 11.01 1.29
CA ALA A 98 12.61 11.73 0.35
C ALA A 98 12.98 13.22 0.31
N LEU A 99 13.09 13.87 1.48
CA LEU A 99 13.51 15.27 1.64
C LEU A 99 14.89 15.57 1.03
N ARG A 100 15.87 14.68 1.21
CA ARG A 100 17.23 14.87 0.65
C ARG A 100 17.24 14.68 -0.87
N SER A 101 16.41 13.78 -1.39
CA SER A 101 16.35 13.44 -2.82
C SER A 101 15.62 14.49 -3.68
N ALA A 102 14.78 15.32 -3.05
CA ALA A 102 14.05 16.43 -3.68
C ALA A 102 14.95 17.56 -4.18
N LYS A 103 16.08 17.76 -3.50
CA LYS A 103 17.02 18.86 -3.76
C LYS A 103 17.83 18.68 -5.04
N ARG A 104 17.68 17.55 -5.74
CA ARG A 104 18.45 17.21 -6.95
C ARG A 104 17.51 17.24 -8.16
N GLY A 105 17.50 18.37 -8.86
CA GLY A 105 16.75 18.59 -10.09
C GLY A 105 17.35 17.85 -11.31
N THR A 106 17.45 16.52 -11.24
CA THR A 106 17.98 15.68 -12.33
C THR A 106 16.83 14.95 -13.04
N ALA A 107 16.94 14.81 -14.36
CA ALA A 107 16.03 13.96 -15.15
C ALA A 107 16.11 12.51 -14.64
N LEU A 108 15.07 12.07 -13.93
CA LEU A 108 15.02 10.74 -13.31
C LEU A 108 14.78 9.66 -14.38
N SER A 109 15.53 8.55 -14.29
CA SER A 109 15.23 7.38 -15.10
C SER A 109 13.87 6.77 -14.73
N GLU A 110 13.33 5.89 -15.57
CA GLU A 110 12.05 5.22 -15.30
C GLU A 110 12.08 4.40 -14.00
N PHE A 111 13.19 3.69 -13.76
CA PHE A 111 13.41 2.93 -12.53
C PHE A 111 13.34 3.84 -11.29
N GLU A 112 14.05 4.97 -11.32
CA GLU A 112 14.09 5.91 -10.19
C GLU A 112 12.73 6.53 -9.91
N ARG A 113 11.98 6.90 -10.96
CA ARG A 113 10.61 7.39 -10.83
C ARG A 113 9.70 6.34 -10.19
N ALA A 114 9.82 5.08 -10.62
CA ALA A 114 8.99 3.99 -10.11
C ALA A 114 9.31 3.66 -8.64
N VAL A 115 10.59 3.64 -8.26
CA VAL A 115 11.03 3.46 -6.87
C VAL A 115 10.51 4.61 -5.99
N ARG A 116 10.79 5.86 -6.39
CA ARG A 116 10.33 7.05 -5.65
C ARG A 116 8.83 7.07 -5.46
N ARG A 117 8.05 6.78 -6.50
CA ARG A 117 6.58 6.71 -6.39
C ARG A 117 6.12 5.66 -5.38
N THR A 118 6.76 4.50 -5.36
CA THR A 118 6.41 3.41 -4.44
C THR A 118 6.61 3.87 -3.00
N ILE A 119 7.76 4.49 -2.71
CA ILE A 119 8.07 5.02 -1.37
C ILE A 119 7.16 6.19 -1.00
N SER A 120 6.85 7.09 -1.94
CA SER A 120 5.88 8.18 -1.73
C SER A 120 4.53 7.65 -1.24
N ILE A 121 4.02 6.58 -1.86
CA ILE A 121 2.76 5.96 -1.45
C ILE A 121 2.90 5.36 -0.04
N CYS A 122 3.99 4.65 0.27
CA CYS A 122 4.23 4.13 1.62
C CYS A 122 4.26 5.25 2.68
N ILE A 123 4.95 6.37 2.41
CA ILE A 123 5.01 7.53 3.33
C ILE A 123 3.62 8.14 3.53
N ILE A 124 2.84 8.29 2.46
CA ILE A 124 1.47 8.83 2.56
C ILE A 124 0.59 7.90 3.41
N LEU A 125 0.65 6.59 3.18
CA LEU A 125 -0.14 5.64 3.96
C LEU A 125 0.25 5.65 5.44
N GLU A 126 1.54 5.74 5.76
CA GLU A 126 2.03 5.84 7.15
C GLU A 126 1.61 7.14 7.84
N SER A 127 1.49 8.24 7.08
CA SER A 127 1.06 9.53 7.63
C SER A 127 -0.39 9.55 8.13
N PHE A 128 -1.19 8.51 7.83
CA PHE A 128 -2.50 8.35 8.46
C PHE A 128 -2.37 8.14 9.96
N HIS A 129 -1.33 7.44 10.43
CA HIS A 129 -1.13 7.09 11.84
C HIS A 129 -0.27 8.10 12.59
N ARG A 130 0.56 8.83 11.84
CA ARG A 130 1.65 9.63 12.37
C ARG A 130 1.45 11.11 12.11
N ARG A 131 0.97 11.82 13.14
CA ARG A 131 0.72 13.27 13.10
C ARG A 131 2.00 14.12 13.06
N ASP A 132 3.15 13.52 13.34
CA ASP A 132 4.47 14.14 13.24
C ASP A 132 4.99 14.25 11.80
N ILE A 133 4.37 13.53 10.85
CA ILE A 133 4.75 13.60 9.44
C ILE A 133 4.10 14.84 8.79
N ASN A 134 4.92 15.88 8.57
CA ASN A 134 4.49 17.06 7.83
C ASN A 134 4.54 16.80 6.31
N LEU A 135 3.45 16.29 5.74
CA LEU A 135 3.33 16.07 4.30
C LEU A 135 3.34 17.35 3.46
N GLU A 136 2.95 18.49 4.02
CA GLU A 136 2.94 19.77 3.30
C GLU A 136 4.36 20.14 2.86
N GLN A 137 5.35 19.93 3.73
CA GLN A 137 6.78 20.12 3.41
C GLN A 137 7.29 19.11 2.37
N LEU A 138 6.61 17.97 2.21
CA LEU A 138 6.98 16.90 1.28
C LEU A 138 6.27 17.02 -0.07
N ILE A 139 5.19 17.79 -0.18
CA ILE A 139 4.26 17.74 -1.31
C ILE A 139 4.95 17.97 -2.65
N GLY A 140 5.85 18.97 -2.73
CA GLY A 140 6.61 19.26 -3.94
C GLY A 140 7.51 18.11 -4.36
N THR A 141 8.10 17.40 -3.40
CA THR A 141 8.93 16.21 -3.63
C THR A 141 8.11 15.05 -4.14
N LEU A 142 6.97 14.80 -3.50
CA LEU A 142 6.10 13.67 -3.81
C LEU A 142 5.48 13.83 -5.21
N LEU A 143 5.09 15.05 -5.58
CA LEU A 143 4.50 15.35 -6.89
C LEU A 143 5.47 15.16 -8.06
N ILE A 144 6.79 15.34 -7.86
CA ILE A 144 7.81 15.06 -8.89
C ILE A 144 7.85 13.57 -9.28
N THR A 145 7.27 12.69 -8.46
CA THR A 145 7.23 11.23 -8.69
C THR A 145 6.02 10.78 -9.52
N GLU A 146 5.14 11.71 -9.88
CA GLU A 146 4.06 11.48 -10.86
C GLU A 146 4.65 11.08 -12.21
N GLY A 147 4.07 10.05 -12.79
CA GLY A 147 4.48 9.53 -14.09
C GLY A 147 3.51 8.44 -14.56
N PRO A 148 3.78 7.77 -15.68
CA PRO A 148 2.85 6.81 -16.25
C PRO A 148 2.52 5.71 -15.24
N ARG A 149 1.23 5.44 -15.07
CA ARG A 149 0.75 4.34 -14.23
C ARG A 149 0.76 3.06 -15.07
N PRO A 150 1.04 1.90 -14.46
CA PRO A 150 1.00 0.64 -15.18
C PRO A 150 -0.42 0.29 -15.66
N TYR A 151 -1.44 0.92 -15.08
CA TYR A 151 -2.83 0.80 -15.48
C TYR A 151 -3.47 2.16 -15.65
N THR A 152 -4.32 2.27 -16.66
CA THR A 152 -5.13 3.44 -16.99
C THR A 152 -6.56 3.00 -17.21
N ARG A 153 -7.45 3.98 -17.25
CA ARG A 153 -8.83 3.82 -17.72
C ARG A 153 -8.84 3.49 -19.21
N ALA A 154 -9.99 3.05 -19.72
CA ALA A 154 -10.18 2.73 -21.13
C ALA A 154 -9.88 3.91 -22.08
N ASP A 155 -10.03 5.16 -21.61
CA ASP A 155 -9.69 6.38 -22.35
C ASP A 155 -8.20 6.76 -22.28
N GLY A 156 -7.36 5.89 -21.70
CA GLY A 156 -5.93 6.12 -21.53
C GLY A 156 -5.56 7.04 -20.37
N LYS A 157 -6.53 7.59 -19.63
CA LYS A 157 -6.26 8.50 -18.51
C LYS A 157 -5.98 7.75 -17.21
N ALA A 158 -5.20 8.36 -16.32
CA ALA A 158 -5.00 7.85 -14.97
C ALA A 158 -6.27 8.00 -14.12
N TYR A 159 -6.44 7.12 -13.14
CA TYR A 159 -7.45 7.25 -12.10
C TYR A 159 -7.09 8.42 -11.18
N SER A 160 -7.97 9.42 -11.14
CA SER A 160 -7.75 10.69 -10.45
C SER A 160 -7.65 10.52 -8.94
N SER A 161 -8.43 9.60 -8.37
CA SER A 161 -8.41 9.27 -6.93
C SER A 161 -7.07 8.65 -6.47
N LEU A 162 -6.30 8.07 -7.40
CA LEU A 162 -5.05 7.35 -7.10
C LEU A 162 -3.79 8.14 -7.44
N THR A 163 -3.92 9.39 -7.88
CA THR A 163 -2.77 10.29 -8.07
C THR A 163 -2.14 10.65 -6.73
N ILE A 164 -0.82 10.86 -6.69
CA ILE A 164 -0.11 11.37 -5.51
C ILE A 164 -0.72 12.69 -5.04
N ALA A 165 -1.15 13.54 -5.97
CA ALA A 165 -1.82 14.80 -5.66
C ALA A 165 -3.14 14.63 -4.90
N SER A 166 -3.90 13.57 -5.18
CA SER A 166 -5.11 13.22 -4.42
C SER A 166 -4.74 12.55 -3.10
N LEU A 167 -3.83 11.57 -3.13
CA LEU A 167 -3.45 10.78 -1.97
C LEU A 167 -2.81 11.62 -0.85
N VAL A 168 -1.99 12.61 -1.19
CA VAL A 168 -1.29 13.47 -0.20
C VAL A 168 -2.26 14.33 0.63
N LYS A 169 -3.49 14.55 0.15
CA LYS A 169 -4.52 15.31 0.87
C LYS A 169 -5.26 14.46 1.90
N LEU A 170 -5.28 13.13 1.70
CA LEU A 170 -6.07 12.21 2.52
C LEU A 170 -5.81 12.32 4.02
N PRO A 171 -4.57 12.47 4.51
CA PRO A 171 -4.34 12.58 5.96
C PRO A 171 -5.03 13.81 6.55
N THR A 172 -4.94 14.96 5.88
CA THR A 172 -5.66 16.18 6.31
C THR A 172 -7.18 15.98 6.29
N LEU A 173 -7.71 15.36 5.22
CA LEU A 173 -9.14 15.08 5.11
C LEU A 173 -9.64 14.14 6.22
N PHE A 174 -8.86 13.13 6.59
CA PHE A 174 -9.22 12.18 7.66
C PHE A 174 -8.99 12.74 9.07
N GLN A 175 -8.07 13.68 9.25
CA GLN A 175 -7.81 14.33 10.55
C GLN A 175 -8.86 15.41 10.89
N GLU A 176 -9.34 16.14 9.87
CA GLU A 176 -10.33 17.22 10.04
C GLU A 176 -11.58 17.03 9.16
N PRO A 177 -12.27 15.87 9.24
CA PRO A 177 -13.31 15.49 8.28
C PRO A 177 -14.48 16.47 8.23
N LYS A 178 -14.88 17.03 9.38
CA LYS A 178 -15.97 18.02 9.45
C LYS A 178 -15.65 19.29 8.65
N ARG A 179 -14.41 19.79 8.73
CA ARG A 179 -13.98 21.01 8.03
C ARG A 179 -13.90 20.80 6.53
N HIS A 180 -13.69 19.56 6.11
CA HIS A 180 -13.49 19.19 4.71
C HIS A 180 -14.62 18.34 4.12
N LEU A 181 -15.80 18.33 4.76
CA LEU A 181 -16.90 17.45 4.37
C LEU A 181 -17.32 17.61 2.90
N GLU A 182 -17.38 18.84 2.39
CA GLU A 182 -17.72 19.09 0.98
C GLU A 182 -16.67 18.54 0.01
N HIS A 183 -15.37 18.62 0.35
CA HIS A 183 -14.32 18.00 -0.46
C HIS A 183 -14.41 16.48 -0.40
N ILE A 184 -14.66 15.90 0.77
CA ILE A 184 -14.86 14.45 0.95
C ILE A 184 -16.01 13.97 0.07
N LYS A 185 -17.14 14.69 0.03
CA LYS A 185 -18.28 14.36 -0.86
C LYS A 185 -17.92 14.44 -2.34
N GLN A 186 -17.13 15.44 -2.75
CA GLN A 186 -16.69 15.57 -4.14
C GLN A 186 -15.80 14.40 -4.55
N ASP A 187 -14.80 14.07 -3.73
CA ASP A 187 -13.91 12.94 -3.99
C ASP A 187 -14.64 11.59 -3.90
N TYR A 188 -15.63 11.46 -3.02
CA TYR A 188 -16.49 10.27 -2.96
C TYR A 188 -17.25 10.04 -4.27
N LYS A 189 -17.80 11.10 -4.89
CA LYS A 189 -18.46 10.99 -6.20
C LYS A 189 -17.53 10.47 -7.29
N ILE A 190 -16.26 10.88 -7.25
CA ILE A 190 -15.23 10.39 -8.17
C ILE A 190 -14.97 8.89 -7.91
N LEU A 191 -14.78 8.51 -6.64
CA LEU A 191 -14.54 7.12 -6.25
C LEU A 191 -15.69 6.19 -6.63
N ARG A 192 -16.94 6.65 -6.49
CA ARG A 192 -18.15 5.91 -6.91
C ARG A 192 -18.14 5.55 -8.39
N LEU A 193 -17.44 6.32 -9.23
CA LEU A 193 -17.22 6.02 -10.65
C LEU A 193 -15.98 5.16 -10.89
N GLU A 194 -14.88 5.44 -10.19
CA GLU A 194 -13.57 4.81 -10.44
C GLU A 194 -13.43 3.41 -9.84
N VAL A 195 -14.02 3.14 -8.66
CA VAL A 195 -13.92 1.84 -7.97
C VAL A 195 -14.56 0.70 -8.78
N PRO A 196 -15.77 0.83 -9.33
CA PRO A 196 -16.35 -0.20 -10.21
C PRO A 196 -15.51 -0.49 -11.45
N LEU A 197 -14.87 0.54 -12.02
CA LEU A 197 -13.99 0.39 -13.20
C LEU A 197 -12.72 -0.40 -12.85
N LEU A 198 -12.09 -0.09 -11.71
CA LEU A 198 -10.94 -0.83 -11.20
C LEU A 198 -11.28 -2.29 -10.91
N ARG A 199 -12.45 -2.54 -10.29
CA ARG A 199 -12.95 -3.90 -10.03
C ARG A 199 -13.15 -4.67 -11.34
N LYS A 200 -13.85 -4.08 -12.31
CA LYS A 200 -14.07 -4.68 -13.63
C LYS A 200 -12.75 -5.01 -14.33
N GLN A 201 -11.82 -4.06 -14.37
CA GLN A 201 -10.50 -4.25 -14.97
C GLN A 201 -9.71 -5.38 -14.30
N LEU A 202 -9.80 -5.51 -12.97
CA LEU A 202 -9.16 -6.61 -12.24
C LEU A 202 -9.74 -7.97 -12.65
N ILE A 203 -11.07 -8.08 -12.73
CA ILE A 203 -11.76 -9.32 -13.10
C ILE A 203 -11.37 -9.73 -14.53
N GLU A 204 -11.48 -8.82 -15.50
CA GLU A 204 -11.16 -9.08 -16.90
C GLU A 204 -9.70 -9.55 -17.09
N LEU A 205 -8.75 -8.92 -16.39
CA LEU A 205 -7.34 -9.32 -16.46
C LEU A 205 -7.10 -10.70 -15.86
N ARG A 206 -7.80 -11.05 -14.78
CA ARG A 206 -7.70 -12.39 -14.16
C ARG A 206 -8.31 -13.46 -15.04
N GLU A 207 -9.47 -13.20 -15.64
CA GLU A 207 -10.13 -14.10 -16.59
C GLU A 207 -9.24 -14.32 -17.82
N TYR A 208 -8.59 -13.27 -18.32
CA TYR A 208 -7.62 -13.39 -19.40
C TYR A 208 -6.39 -14.21 -19.01
N ALA A 209 -5.85 -14.03 -17.79
CA ALA A 209 -4.76 -14.88 -17.30
C ALA A 209 -5.18 -16.35 -17.16
N ALA A 210 -6.39 -16.60 -16.64
CA ALA A 210 -6.94 -17.94 -16.50
C ALA A 210 -7.16 -18.64 -17.85
N SER A 211 -7.62 -17.91 -18.87
CA SER A 211 -7.81 -18.47 -20.22
C SER A 211 -6.49 -18.89 -20.86
N GLN A 212 -5.39 -18.16 -20.63
CA GLN A 212 -4.06 -18.59 -21.08
C GLN A 212 -3.64 -19.92 -20.45
N VAL A 213 -3.83 -20.06 -19.14
CA VAL A 213 -3.54 -21.31 -18.41
C VAL A 213 -4.39 -22.46 -18.97
N ALA A 214 -5.68 -22.23 -19.22
CA ALA A 214 -6.57 -23.23 -19.80
C ALA A 214 -6.14 -23.66 -21.22
N MET A 215 -5.49 -22.78 -21.98
CA MET A 215 -4.88 -23.08 -23.28
C MET A 215 -3.49 -23.73 -23.18
N GLY A 216 -3.03 -24.09 -21.97
CA GLY A 216 -1.70 -24.66 -21.74
C GLY A 216 -0.55 -23.65 -21.86
N GLN A 217 -0.86 -22.35 -21.79
CA GLN A 217 0.13 -21.27 -21.88
C GLN A 217 0.42 -20.68 -20.49
N LEU A 218 1.68 -20.33 -20.23
CA LEU A 218 2.06 -19.63 -19.01
C LEU A 218 1.78 -18.12 -19.18
N PRO A 219 1.01 -17.48 -18.29
CA PRO A 219 0.78 -16.03 -18.35
C PRO A 219 2.10 -15.25 -18.34
N PRO A 220 2.28 -14.24 -19.23
CA PRO A 220 3.47 -13.43 -19.24
C PRO A 220 3.72 -12.75 -17.88
N PRO A 221 4.97 -12.64 -17.41
CA PRO A 221 5.28 -11.95 -16.15
C PRO A 221 4.74 -10.52 -16.10
N ALA A 222 4.68 -9.83 -17.24
CA ALA A 222 4.11 -8.49 -17.35
C ALA A 222 2.61 -8.45 -16.99
N LEU A 223 1.84 -9.48 -17.36
CA LEU A 223 0.42 -9.60 -17.03
C LEU A 223 0.21 -9.75 -15.52
N ASN A 224 0.99 -10.61 -14.86
CA ASN A 224 0.92 -10.79 -13.41
C ASN A 224 1.28 -9.51 -12.64
N ARG A 225 2.25 -8.72 -13.15
CA ARG A 225 2.59 -7.39 -12.59
C ARG A 225 1.44 -6.40 -12.77
N LEU A 226 0.77 -6.42 -13.92
CA LEU A 226 -0.39 -5.57 -14.19
C LEU A 226 -1.56 -5.91 -13.26
N ILE A 227 -1.93 -7.20 -13.16
CA ILE A 227 -2.95 -7.69 -12.22
C ILE A 227 -2.65 -7.24 -10.80
N SER A 228 -1.40 -7.45 -10.33
CA SER A 228 -0.98 -7.04 -9.00
C SER A 228 -1.01 -5.52 -8.79
N SER A 229 -0.84 -4.72 -9.85
CA SER A 229 -0.92 -3.26 -9.78
C SER A 229 -2.36 -2.77 -9.73
N VAL A 230 -3.23 -3.29 -10.59
CA VAL A 230 -4.67 -2.97 -10.58
C VAL A 230 -5.29 -3.40 -9.27
N ARG A 231 -4.95 -4.58 -8.76
CA ARG A 231 -5.44 -5.08 -7.47
C ARG A 231 -5.09 -4.15 -6.30
N ALA A 232 -3.84 -3.69 -6.22
CA ALA A 232 -3.42 -2.74 -5.19
C ALA A 232 -4.13 -1.38 -5.35
N GLY A 233 -4.33 -0.92 -6.59
CA GLY A 233 -5.08 0.31 -6.86
C GLY A 233 -6.56 0.21 -6.46
N TYR A 234 -7.21 -0.91 -6.79
CA TYR A 234 -8.58 -1.20 -6.38
C TYR A 234 -8.72 -1.25 -4.86
N ALA A 235 -7.82 -1.95 -4.17
CA ALA A 235 -7.83 -2.04 -2.70
C ALA A 235 -7.73 -0.67 -2.03
N LEU A 236 -6.81 0.18 -2.52
CA LEU A 236 -6.63 1.53 -1.99
C LEU A 236 -7.86 2.41 -2.27
N ALA A 237 -8.37 2.42 -3.50
CA ALA A 237 -9.55 3.21 -3.86
C ALA A 237 -10.79 2.77 -3.07
N LEU A 238 -11.02 1.46 -2.92
CA LEU A 238 -12.11 0.90 -2.14
C LEU A 238 -12.01 1.31 -0.67
N SER A 239 -10.82 1.23 -0.08
CA SER A 239 -10.59 1.66 1.31
C SER A 239 -10.91 3.15 1.51
N ILE A 240 -10.46 4.02 0.59
CA ILE A 240 -10.77 5.46 0.65
C ILE A 240 -12.29 5.68 0.52
N GLN A 241 -12.95 4.98 -0.41
CA GLN A 241 -14.39 5.12 -0.61
C GLN A 241 -15.18 4.72 0.64
N ILE A 242 -14.86 3.58 1.27
CA ILE A 242 -15.51 3.13 2.50
C ILE A 242 -15.35 4.18 3.61
N ASN A 243 -14.12 4.67 3.83
CA ASN A 243 -13.86 5.68 4.86
C ASN A 243 -14.62 6.99 4.59
N PHE A 244 -14.54 7.52 3.36
CA PHE A 244 -15.28 8.74 2.99
C PHE A 244 -16.78 8.57 3.11
N GLY A 245 -17.32 7.43 2.68
CA GLY A 245 -18.73 7.13 2.87
C GLY A 245 -19.09 7.11 4.35
N SER A 246 -18.31 6.44 5.21
CA SER A 246 -18.59 6.42 6.64
C SER A 246 -18.59 7.82 7.28
N VAL A 247 -17.70 8.71 6.83
CA VAL A 247 -17.66 10.11 7.27
C VAL A 247 -18.92 10.85 6.82
N ILE A 248 -19.33 10.69 5.56
CA ILE A 248 -20.56 11.31 5.03
C ILE A 248 -21.76 10.83 5.83
N GLN A 249 -21.91 9.51 6.02
CA GLN A 249 -23.00 8.90 6.77
C GLN A 249 -23.05 9.35 8.22
N TYR A 250 -21.90 9.61 8.83
CA TYR A 250 -21.83 10.11 10.21
C TYR A 250 -22.36 11.54 10.34
N TYR A 251 -22.01 12.45 9.41
CA TYR A 251 -22.42 13.85 9.47
C TYR A 251 -23.78 14.12 8.82
N GLU A 252 -24.15 13.33 7.82
CA GLU A 252 -25.39 13.44 7.04
C GLU A 252 -25.99 12.03 6.82
N PRO A 253 -26.64 11.45 7.85
CA PRO A 253 -27.16 10.10 7.77
C PRO A 253 -28.27 9.96 6.72
N ASP A 254 -28.13 8.97 5.84
CA ASP A 254 -29.12 8.58 4.84
C ASP A 254 -29.24 7.04 4.78
N LEU A 255 -30.47 6.53 4.74
CA LEU A 255 -30.74 5.08 4.73
C LEU A 255 -30.31 4.44 3.39
N ASP A 256 -30.53 5.14 2.28
CA ASP A 256 -30.12 4.65 0.97
C ASP A 256 -28.59 4.58 0.87
N PHE A 257 -27.92 5.51 1.55
CA PHE A 257 -26.47 5.57 1.62
C PHE A 257 -25.86 4.47 2.51
N GLN A 258 -26.56 4.04 3.57
CA GLN A 258 -26.15 2.87 4.36
C GLN A 258 -26.12 1.60 3.52
N THR A 259 -27.14 1.39 2.67
CA THR A 259 -27.18 0.23 1.75
C THR A 259 -25.99 0.22 0.78
N GLU A 260 -25.57 1.41 0.31
CA GLU A 260 -24.37 1.55 -0.52
C GLU A 260 -23.10 1.14 0.25
N LEU A 261 -22.94 1.59 1.51
CA LEU A 261 -21.82 1.22 2.38
C LEU A 261 -21.76 -0.28 2.65
N ASP A 262 -22.90 -0.93 2.90
CA ASP A 262 -22.97 -2.38 3.11
C ASP A 262 -22.53 -3.13 1.85
N GLY A 263 -22.88 -2.62 0.66
CA GLY A 263 -22.40 -3.14 -0.63
C GLY A 263 -20.88 -2.98 -0.82
N LEU A 264 -20.28 -1.90 -0.31
CA LEU A 264 -18.82 -1.72 -0.30
C LEU A 264 -18.11 -2.67 0.67
N CYS A 265 -18.73 -2.99 1.81
CA CYS A 265 -18.23 -4.01 2.73
C CYS A 265 -18.20 -5.39 2.07
N GLY A 266 -19.25 -5.75 1.32
CA GLY A 266 -19.27 -6.96 0.50
C GLY A 266 -18.14 -7.00 -0.54
N GLN A 267 -17.81 -5.87 -1.16
CA GLN A 267 -16.68 -5.78 -2.10
C GLN A 267 -15.31 -5.97 -1.44
N ALA A 268 -15.15 -5.59 -0.17
CA ALA A 268 -13.91 -5.85 0.58
C ALA A 268 -13.71 -7.35 0.82
N LEU A 269 -14.79 -8.07 1.18
CA LEU A 269 -14.79 -9.53 1.33
C LEU A 269 -14.52 -10.23 -0.01
N GLU A 270 -15.12 -9.76 -1.10
CA GLU A 270 -14.84 -10.27 -2.44
C GLU A 270 -13.36 -10.09 -2.79
N LEU A 271 -12.78 -8.92 -2.52
CA LEU A 271 -11.35 -8.69 -2.74
C LEU A 271 -10.46 -9.63 -1.91
N ALA A 272 -10.86 -9.95 -0.68
CA ALA A 272 -10.18 -10.94 0.15
C ALA A 272 -10.19 -12.34 -0.50
N ALA A 273 -11.28 -12.74 -1.14
CA ALA A 273 -11.32 -13.97 -1.94
C ALA A 273 -10.43 -13.87 -3.21
N LEU A 274 -10.38 -12.70 -3.85
CA LEU A 274 -9.56 -12.47 -5.06
C LEU A 274 -8.04 -12.46 -4.82
N VAL A 275 -7.59 -12.45 -3.55
CA VAL A 275 -6.17 -12.58 -3.18
C VAL A 275 -5.78 -13.98 -2.75
N GLU A 276 -6.73 -14.92 -2.68
CA GLU A 276 -6.47 -16.28 -2.18
C GLU A 276 -5.37 -16.99 -2.99
N ASP A 277 -5.38 -16.79 -4.31
CA ASP A 277 -4.44 -17.35 -5.28
C ASP A 277 -2.99 -16.83 -5.13
N CYS A 278 -2.77 -15.77 -4.37
CA CYS A 278 -1.46 -15.15 -4.17
C CYS A 278 -1.03 -15.07 -2.71
N ARG A 279 -1.75 -15.76 -1.80
CA ARG A 279 -1.34 -15.93 -0.41
C ARG A 279 0.01 -16.68 -0.32
N PRO A 280 0.87 -16.36 0.66
CA PRO A 280 0.69 -15.36 1.74
C PRO A 280 0.98 -13.90 1.33
N ILE A 281 1.61 -13.67 0.18
CA ILE A 281 2.09 -12.34 -0.25
C ILE A 281 0.92 -11.39 -0.56
N GLY A 282 -0.14 -11.92 -1.17
CA GLY A 282 -1.33 -11.15 -1.56
C GLY A 282 -2.18 -10.67 -0.39
N SER A 283 -2.04 -11.27 0.78
CA SER A 283 -2.90 -11.03 1.95
C SER A 283 -2.82 -9.58 2.45
N GLY A 284 -1.66 -8.94 2.31
CA GLY A 284 -1.50 -7.52 2.66
C GLY A 284 -2.35 -6.57 1.80
N VAL A 285 -2.70 -6.95 0.57
CA VAL A 285 -3.48 -6.09 -0.34
C VAL A 285 -4.92 -5.91 0.14
N ALA A 286 -5.53 -6.94 0.71
CA ALA A 286 -6.90 -6.87 1.20
C ALA A 286 -7.01 -6.15 2.57
N ARG A 287 -5.89 -5.90 3.27
CA ARG A 287 -5.88 -5.37 4.64
C ARG A 287 -6.62 -4.04 4.78
N LEU A 288 -6.26 -3.06 3.96
CA LEU A 288 -6.82 -1.70 4.02
C LEU A 288 -8.35 -1.64 3.87
N PRO A 289 -8.95 -2.21 2.80
CA PRO A 289 -10.40 -2.18 2.65
C PRO A 289 -11.12 -3.05 3.68
N MET A 290 -10.53 -4.17 4.14
CA MET A 290 -11.11 -5.01 5.19
C MET A 290 -11.22 -4.28 6.53
N VAL A 291 -10.14 -3.60 6.96
CA VAL A 291 -10.14 -2.81 8.19
C VAL A 291 -11.13 -1.65 8.08
N ALA A 292 -11.14 -0.95 6.94
CA ALA A 292 -12.12 0.11 6.70
C ALA A 292 -13.55 -0.43 6.83
N ALA A 293 -13.90 -1.51 6.12
CA ALA A 293 -15.22 -2.12 6.18
C ALA A 293 -15.60 -2.53 7.60
N TRP A 294 -14.68 -3.15 8.35
CA TRP A 294 -14.92 -3.61 9.71
C TRP A 294 -15.18 -2.47 10.69
N GLN A 295 -14.49 -1.34 10.51
CA GLN A 295 -14.67 -0.14 11.34
C GLN A 295 -15.99 0.58 11.05
N THR A 296 -16.52 0.45 9.83
CA THR A 296 -17.65 1.26 9.36
C THR A 296 -18.98 0.52 9.31
N THR A 297 -18.96 -0.81 9.16
CA THR A 297 -20.20 -1.60 9.10
C THR A 297 -20.91 -1.59 10.46
N VAL A 298 -22.24 -1.45 10.41
CA VAL A 298 -23.13 -1.58 11.56
C VAL A 298 -23.83 -2.94 11.61
N ASP A 299 -23.73 -3.73 10.53
CA ASP A 299 -24.29 -5.07 10.47
C ASP A 299 -23.41 -6.05 11.26
N PRO A 300 -23.93 -6.64 12.36
CA PRO A 300 -23.16 -7.60 13.17
C PRO A 300 -22.75 -8.86 12.38
N VAL A 301 -23.52 -9.28 11.38
CA VAL A 301 -23.21 -10.47 10.57
C VAL A 301 -22.04 -10.19 9.64
N GLN A 302 -22.08 -9.07 8.90
CA GLN A 302 -20.94 -8.64 8.09
C GLN A 302 -19.70 -8.40 8.94
N LYS A 303 -19.85 -7.80 10.12
CA LYS A 303 -18.74 -7.55 11.04
C LYS A 303 -18.05 -8.85 11.46
N ALA A 304 -18.81 -9.86 11.86
CA ALA A 304 -18.28 -11.17 12.23
C ALA A 304 -17.54 -11.84 11.04
N LEU A 305 -18.11 -11.76 9.83
CA LEU A 305 -17.48 -12.33 8.63
C LEU A 305 -16.17 -11.62 8.25
N LEU A 306 -16.12 -10.30 8.41
CA LEU A 306 -14.90 -9.51 8.23
C LEU A 306 -13.84 -9.92 9.26
N GLU A 307 -14.20 -10.07 10.54
CA GLU A 307 -13.29 -10.53 11.60
C GLU A 307 -12.69 -11.91 11.30
N GLU A 308 -13.54 -12.86 10.90
CA GLU A 308 -13.09 -14.20 10.55
C GLU A 308 -12.13 -14.19 9.37
N THR A 309 -12.48 -13.46 8.30
CA THR A 309 -11.65 -13.36 7.10
C THR A 309 -10.33 -12.65 7.39
N MET A 310 -10.34 -11.58 8.19
CA MET A 310 -9.14 -10.88 8.64
C MET A 310 -8.22 -11.80 9.43
N GLU A 311 -8.76 -12.64 10.32
CA GLU A 311 -7.95 -13.61 11.07
C GLU A 311 -7.31 -14.67 10.15
N VAL A 312 -8.04 -15.14 9.13
CA VAL A 312 -7.48 -16.06 8.12
C VAL A 312 -6.31 -15.43 7.38
N LEU A 313 -6.45 -14.16 6.96
CA LEU A 313 -5.39 -13.43 6.26
C LEU A 313 -4.23 -13.04 7.20
N ARG A 314 -4.49 -12.77 8.47
CA ARG A 314 -3.45 -12.46 9.48
C ARG A 314 -2.50 -13.63 9.70
N ARG A 315 -3.00 -14.86 9.66
CA ARG A 315 -2.18 -16.09 9.83
C ARG A 315 -1.11 -16.28 8.76
N ASP A 316 -1.15 -15.52 7.66
CA ASP A 316 -0.12 -15.54 6.62
C ASP A 316 1.12 -14.71 6.99
N ALA A 317 0.99 -13.80 7.96
CA ALA A 317 2.08 -12.97 8.47
C ALA A 317 1.87 -12.77 9.99
N PRO A 318 2.10 -13.82 10.80
CA PRO A 318 1.64 -13.89 12.19
C PRO A 318 2.33 -12.90 13.14
N GLU A 319 3.54 -12.45 12.80
CA GLU A 319 4.27 -11.41 13.56
C GLU A 319 3.99 -10.00 13.04
N SER A 320 3.38 -9.87 11.85
CA SER A 320 3.03 -8.58 11.26
C SER A 320 1.80 -7.98 11.94
N GLN A 321 1.91 -6.70 12.28
CA GLN A 321 0.91 -5.78 12.85
C GLN A 321 -0.52 -6.29 13.13
N ASP A 322 -1.03 -5.93 14.32
CA ASP A 322 -2.45 -6.00 14.66
C ASP A 322 -3.28 -5.22 13.62
N TRP A 323 -4.08 -5.92 12.80
CA TRP A 323 -4.95 -5.34 11.77
C TRP A 323 -5.80 -4.14 12.25
N PRO A 324 -6.32 -4.11 13.50
CA PRO A 324 -7.11 -2.98 14.01
C PRO A 324 -6.34 -1.66 14.15
N SER A 325 -5.01 -1.68 14.12
CA SER A 325 -4.18 -0.48 14.27
C SER A 325 -3.97 0.29 12.95
N PHE A 326 -4.41 -0.28 11.81
CA PHE A 326 -4.07 0.21 10.48
C PHE A 326 -4.92 1.38 9.96
N ILE A 327 -5.92 1.87 10.70
CA ILE A 327 -6.60 3.14 10.38
C ILE A 327 -6.97 3.84 11.69
N PRO A 328 -6.59 5.12 11.91
CA PRO A 328 -7.10 5.89 13.04
C PRO A 328 -8.61 5.82 12.99
N ASN A 329 -9.21 5.49 14.11
CA ASN A 329 -10.63 5.30 14.25
C ASN A 329 -11.33 6.67 14.05
N ILE A 330 -11.54 7.09 12.78
CA ILE A 330 -11.97 8.45 12.38
C ILE A 330 -13.24 8.86 13.10
N ILE A 331 -14.10 7.89 13.41
CA ILE A 331 -15.38 8.09 14.09
C ILE A 331 -15.22 8.12 15.61
N TYR A 332 -14.23 7.42 16.19
CA TYR A 332 -14.03 7.38 17.65
C TYR A 332 -13.18 8.54 18.19
N SER A 333 -12.28 9.12 17.38
CA SER A 333 -11.49 10.29 17.77
C SER A 333 -12.34 11.56 17.96
N HIS A 334 -13.58 11.57 17.48
CA HIS A 334 -14.54 12.67 17.63
C HIS A 334 -15.64 12.41 18.68
N ARG A 335 -15.58 11.28 19.40
CA ARG A 335 -16.47 10.96 20.53
C ARG A 335 -15.88 11.32 21.91
N ALA A 336 -14.66 11.86 21.96
CA ALA A 336 -13.97 12.27 23.19
C ALA A 336 -14.01 13.78 23.40
#